data_AF-A0A7C3F2I5-F1
#
_entry.id   AF-A0A7C3F2I5-F1
#
_cell.length_a   1.000
_cell.length_b   1.000
_cell.length_c   1.000
_cell.angle_alpha   90.00
_cell.angle_beta   90.00
_cell.angle_gamma   90.00
#
_symmetry.space_group_name_H-M   'P 1'
#
loop_
_entity.id
_entity.type
_entity.pdbx_description
1 polymer ?
#
loop_
_entity_poly.entity_id
_entity_poly.type
_entity_poly.pdbx_seq_one_letter_code
_entity_poly.pdbx_strand_id
1 'polypeptide(L)'
;MDAPLVMTTVIDPSEVDDECHNMEIESKLPLEFYELGKSYRDAKESLKYIMIMKSRLGKPDQYTNFNFSIYTRGIEDGPLKTAYDKIKSMMDKVKEQLRLAGKIKCVDSKDVAERLLKHHFIPDLAGNLRAYSTQTVRCSKCGMKYRRIPLKGVCVKCQGNLILTVHEGNVNKYLEAAFKLTKEYELGTFVGQQIRLIEKGLHSLIPVNNNINEDKDRDKKNMSLKSFMTSQ
;
A
#
# COMPACT_ATOMS: atom_id res chain seq x y z
N MET A 1 -5.30 -19.25 8.64
CA MET A 1 -6.25 -19.16 9.76
C MET A 1 -6.17 -20.47 10.49
N ASP A 2 -6.03 -20.40 11.80
CA ASP A 2 -5.98 -21.58 12.65
C ASP A 2 -7.40 -22.11 12.90
N ALA A 3 -7.50 -23.39 13.26
CA ALA A 3 -8.77 -24.00 13.61
C ALA A 3 -9.21 -23.55 15.02
N PRO A 4 -10.52 -23.32 15.26
CA PRO A 4 -11.01 -22.98 16.59
C PRO A 4 -10.89 -24.21 17.50
N LEU A 5 -9.92 -24.19 18.41
CA LEU A 5 -9.65 -25.29 19.35
C LEU A 5 -10.59 -25.29 20.57
N VAL A 6 -11.11 -24.11 20.95
CA VAL A 6 -11.99 -23.91 22.10
C VAL A 6 -13.10 -22.95 21.69
N MET A 7 -14.30 -23.16 22.23
CA MET A 7 -15.46 -22.31 22.01
C MET A 7 -15.97 -21.77 23.33
N THR A 8 -15.92 -20.45 23.48
CA THR A 8 -16.51 -19.76 24.62
C THR A 8 -18.02 -19.62 24.41
N THR A 9 -18.83 -20.05 25.38
CA THR A 9 -20.30 -20.03 25.30
C THR A 9 -20.94 -18.88 26.05
N VAL A 10 -20.20 -18.26 26.97
CA VAL A 10 -20.65 -17.13 27.80
C VAL A 10 -19.60 -16.03 27.72
N ILE A 11 -20.04 -14.81 27.44
CA ILE A 11 -19.15 -13.65 27.40
C ILE A 11 -18.94 -13.18 28.84
N ASP A 12 -17.70 -13.22 29.32
CA ASP A 12 -17.28 -12.51 30.53
C ASP A 12 -16.65 -11.16 30.14
N PRO A 13 -17.26 -10.01 30.49
CA PRO A 13 -16.72 -8.68 30.21
C PRO A 13 -15.32 -8.42 30.77
N SER A 14 -14.87 -9.19 31.76
CA SER A 14 -13.53 -9.08 32.34
C SER A 14 -12.46 -9.82 31.54
N GLU A 15 -12.83 -10.80 30.72
CA GLU A 15 -11.91 -11.61 29.90
C GLU A 15 -11.75 -11.08 28.46
N VAL A 16 -12.66 -10.20 28.03
CA VAL A 16 -12.54 -9.48 26.75
C VAL A 16 -11.46 -8.40 26.80
N ASP A 17 -11.02 -8.01 25.62
CA ASP A 17 -9.99 -7.01 25.40
C ASP A 17 -10.23 -5.70 26.17
N ASP A 18 -9.17 -5.15 26.75
CA ASP A 18 -9.20 -3.94 27.58
C ASP A 18 -9.70 -2.71 26.80
N GLU A 19 -9.64 -2.69 25.46
CA GLU A 19 -10.23 -1.62 24.66
C GLU A 19 -11.73 -1.48 24.90
N CYS A 20 -12.45 -2.59 25.08
CA CYS A 20 -13.88 -2.59 25.38
C CYS A 20 -14.19 -1.92 26.72
N HIS A 21 -13.25 -1.95 27.68
CA HIS A 21 -13.45 -1.38 29.01
C HIS A 21 -13.46 0.16 28.98
N ASN A 22 -12.88 0.77 27.95
CA ASN A 22 -12.80 2.22 27.78
C ASN A 22 -14.02 2.81 27.04
N MET A 23 -15.03 2.00 26.70
CA MET A 23 -16.25 2.48 26.06
C MET A 23 -17.10 3.31 27.03
N GLU A 24 -17.51 4.49 26.57
CA GLU A 24 -18.50 5.35 27.21
C GLU A 24 -19.92 4.78 26.98
N ILE A 25 -20.76 4.88 28.01
CA ILE A 25 -22.12 4.28 28.02
C ILE A 25 -23.22 5.27 28.40
N GLU A 26 -22.92 6.57 28.32
CA GLU A 26 -23.85 7.63 28.67
C GLU A 26 -24.74 8.01 27.49
N SER A 27 -25.93 8.52 27.81
CA SER A 27 -26.84 9.04 26.77
C SER A 27 -26.55 10.49 26.40
N LYS A 28 -25.92 11.23 27.32
CA LYS A 28 -25.54 12.63 27.15
C LYS A 28 -24.25 12.87 27.90
N LEU A 29 -23.28 13.49 27.22
CA LEU A 29 -22.03 13.90 27.85
C LEU A 29 -22.28 15.16 28.71
N PRO A 30 -21.71 15.22 29.93
CA PRO A 30 -21.90 16.33 30.85
C PRO A 30 -21.13 17.59 30.41
N LEU A 31 -21.50 18.76 30.96
CA LEU A 31 -20.88 20.04 30.60
C LEU A 31 -19.37 20.03 30.92
N GLU A 32 -19.00 19.45 32.05
CA GLU A 32 -17.63 19.35 32.55
C GLU A 32 -16.73 18.64 31.55
N PHE A 33 -17.23 17.64 30.83
CA PHE A 33 -16.48 16.97 29.76
C PHE A 33 -16.09 17.95 28.65
N TYR A 34 -17.03 18.79 28.22
CA TYR A 34 -16.78 19.79 27.18
C TYR A 34 -15.83 20.90 27.65
N GLU A 35 -15.93 21.33 28.91
CA GLU A 35 -15.03 22.33 29.51
C GLU A 35 -13.60 21.81 29.66
N LEU A 36 -13.43 20.54 30.04
CA LEU A 36 -12.13 19.87 30.04
C LEU A 36 -11.52 19.80 28.63
N GLY A 37 -12.34 19.46 27.62
CA GLY A 37 -11.92 19.46 26.22
C GLY A 37 -11.45 20.85 25.75
N LYS A 38 -12.17 21.91 26.13
CA LYS A 38 -11.79 23.31 25.82
C LYS A 38 -10.46 23.71 26.46
N SER A 39 -10.11 23.13 27.61
CA SER A 39 -8.87 23.42 28.33
C SER A 39 -7.74 22.43 28.03
N TYR A 40 -7.90 21.55 27.03
CA TYR A 40 -6.89 20.57 26.59
C TYR A 40 -6.36 19.69 27.74
N ARG A 41 -7.25 19.34 28.68
CA ARG A 41 -6.91 18.48 29.83
C ARG A 41 -6.73 17.02 29.42
N ASP A 42 -6.05 16.25 30.26
CA ASP A 42 -5.88 14.81 30.05
C ASP A 42 -7.25 14.10 30.09
N ALA A 43 -7.48 13.16 29.16
CA ALA A 43 -8.71 12.38 29.11
C ALA A 43 -9.01 11.62 30.41
N LYS A 44 -7.98 11.24 31.19
CA LYS A 44 -8.16 10.59 32.50
C LYS A 44 -8.89 11.46 33.51
N GLU A 45 -8.78 12.79 33.41
CA GLU A 45 -9.51 13.71 34.29
C GLU A 45 -11.03 13.64 34.03
N SER A 46 -11.43 13.30 32.79
CA SER A 46 -12.83 13.18 32.41
C SER A 46 -13.54 11.98 33.03
N LEU A 47 -12.80 10.94 33.45
CA LEU A 47 -13.35 9.72 34.07
C LEU A 47 -14.09 9.99 35.39
N LYS A 48 -13.93 11.18 35.98
CA LYS A 48 -14.69 11.63 37.15
C LYS A 48 -16.13 12.01 36.80
N TYR A 49 -16.37 12.38 35.55
CA TYR A 49 -17.64 12.94 35.08
C TYR A 49 -18.36 12.02 34.10
N ILE A 50 -17.64 11.15 33.39
CA ILE A 50 -18.22 10.19 32.44
C ILE A 50 -18.18 8.76 32.96
N MET A 51 -19.20 7.97 32.63
CA MET A 51 -19.22 6.55 32.95
C MET A 51 -18.66 5.71 31.80
N ILE A 52 -17.69 4.85 32.13
CA ILE A 52 -17.12 3.87 31.20
C ILE A 52 -17.42 2.44 31.64
N MET A 53 -17.34 1.50 30.70
CA MET A 53 -17.57 0.07 30.93
C MET A 53 -16.74 -0.51 32.06
N LYS A 54 -15.47 -0.09 32.20
CA LYS A 54 -14.59 -0.51 33.29
C LYS A 54 -15.21 -0.33 34.68
N SER A 55 -15.99 0.73 34.86
CA SER A 55 -16.62 1.04 36.16
C SER A 55 -17.81 0.11 36.50
N ARG A 56 -18.27 -0.69 35.53
CA ARG A 56 -19.35 -1.68 35.68
C ARG A 56 -18.88 -3.13 35.78
N LEU A 57 -17.61 -3.42 35.50
CA LEU A 57 -17.10 -4.79 35.59
C LEU A 57 -17.34 -5.38 36.99
N GLY A 58 -17.86 -6.60 37.03
CA GLY A 58 -18.19 -7.32 38.27
C GLY A 58 -19.50 -6.86 38.95
N LYS A 59 -20.22 -5.90 38.38
CA LYS A 59 -21.54 -5.48 38.86
C LYS A 59 -22.66 -6.12 38.04
N PRO A 60 -23.89 -6.24 38.59
CA PRO A 60 -25.02 -6.83 37.87
C PRO A 60 -25.41 -6.09 36.57
N ASP A 61 -25.12 -4.79 36.48
CA ASP A 61 -25.40 -3.93 35.34
C ASP A 61 -24.32 -4.01 34.23
N GLN A 62 -23.33 -4.90 34.36
CA GLN A 62 -22.27 -5.09 33.37
C GLN A 62 -22.73 -5.63 32.01
N TYR A 63 -24.00 -6.05 31.90
CA TYR A 63 -24.61 -6.56 30.66
C TYR A 63 -25.80 -5.71 30.16
N THR A 64 -26.18 -4.65 30.88
CA THR A 64 -27.44 -3.93 30.64
C THR A 64 -27.26 -2.42 30.74
N ASN A 65 -28.26 -1.65 30.29
CA ASN A 65 -28.30 -0.19 30.42
C ASN A 65 -27.10 0.52 29.79
N PHE A 66 -26.72 0.11 28.57
CA PHE A 66 -25.78 0.84 27.74
C PHE A 66 -26.54 1.82 26.87
N ASN A 67 -26.09 3.07 26.89
CA ASN A 67 -26.63 4.12 26.04
C ASN A 67 -25.55 4.63 25.09
N PHE A 68 -25.97 5.47 24.15
CA PHE A 68 -25.10 6.14 23.20
C PHE A 68 -25.56 7.59 23.04
N SER A 69 -24.60 8.48 22.81
CA SER A 69 -24.83 9.93 22.77
C SER A 69 -25.37 10.45 21.43
N ILE A 70 -25.16 9.71 20.33
CA ILE A 70 -25.53 10.14 18.98
C ILE A 70 -26.36 9.06 18.29
N TYR A 71 -27.58 9.41 17.89
CA TYR A 71 -28.49 8.52 17.16
C TYR A 71 -28.24 8.60 15.65
N THR A 72 -28.28 7.45 14.99
CA THR A 72 -28.26 7.34 13.51
C THR A 72 -29.63 6.91 12.99
N ARG A 73 -29.88 7.13 11.70
CA ARG A 73 -31.16 6.75 11.05
C ARG A 73 -31.25 5.25 10.77
N GLY A 74 -30.12 4.63 10.46
CA GLY A 74 -29.95 3.20 10.20
C GLY A 74 -28.46 2.85 10.25
N ILE A 75 -28.15 1.58 10.55
CA ILE A 75 -26.74 1.12 10.64
C ILE A 75 -26.14 0.95 9.24
N GLU A 76 -27.01 0.65 8.28
CA GLU A 76 -26.73 0.38 6.89
C GLU A 76 -26.80 1.62 5.97
N ASP A 77 -27.08 2.81 6.54
CA ASP A 77 -27.34 4.06 5.80
C ASP A 77 -26.05 4.68 5.23
N GLY A 78 -25.39 3.96 4.32
CA GLY A 78 -24.12 4.34 3.71
C GLY A 78 -23.72 3.45 2.52
N PRO A 79 -22.62 3.78 1.83
CA PRO A 79 -22.14 3.00 0.70
C PRO A 79 -21.64 1.62 1.14
N LEU A 80 -22.31 0.55 0.69
CA LEU A 80 -21.97 -0.85 1.02
C LEU A 80 -20.62 -1.34 0.47
N LYS A 81 -20.05 -0.62 -0.51
CA LYS A 81 -18.76 -0.96 -1.12
C LYS A 81 -17.93 0.30 -1.28
N THR A 82 -16.66 0.18 -0.96
CA THR A 82 -15.72 1.28 -1.13
C THR A 82 -15.55 1.63 -2.61
N ALA A 83 -15.23 2.89 -2.90
CA ALA A 83 -14.85 3.27 -4.26
C ALA A 83 -13.53 2.61 -4.70
N TYR A 84 -12.64 2.31 -3.74
CA TYR A 84 -11.35 1.67 -3.98
C TYR A 84 -11.48 0.29 -4.64
N ASP A 85 -12.48 -0.50 -4.24
CA ASP A 85 -12.71 -1.84 -4.78
C ASP A 85 -13.21 -1.83 -6.23
N LYS A 86 -13.90 -0.76 -6.63
CA LYS A 86 -14.44 -0.62 -7.99
C LYS A 86 -13.36 -0.29 -9.01
N ILE A 87 -12.26 0.32 -8.58
CA ILE A 87 -11.16 0.76 -9.45
C ILE A 87 -10.13 -0.37 -9.55
N LYS A 88 -9.88 -0.88 -10.76
CA LYS A 88 -8.93 -1.99 -10.97
C LYS A 88 -7.48 -1.54 -11.10
N SER A 89 -7.24 -0.43 -11.79
CA SER A 89 -5.88 0.06 -12.06
C SER A 89 -5.35 0.88 -10.90
N MET A 90 -4.13 0.59 -10.45
CA MET A 90 -3.44 1.39 -9.43
C MET A 90 -3.30 2.85 -9.87
N MET A 91 -3.00 3.10 -11.15
CA MET A 91 -2.88 4.47 -11.66
C MET A 91 -4.18 5.25 -11.58
N ASP A 92 -5.32 4.60 -11.79
CA ASP A 92 -6.61 5.25 -11.66
C ASP A 92 -6.98 5.48 -10.19
N LYS A 93 -6.54 4.59 -9.28
CA LYS A 93 -6.67 4.83 -7.83
C LYS A 93 -5.90 6.08 -7.39
N VAL A 94 -4.67 6.23 -7.88
CA VAL A 94 -3.84 7.40 -7.58
C VAL A 94 -4.45 8.68 -8.14
N LYS A 95 -4.96 8.66 -9.38
CA LYS A 95 -5.68 9.80 -9.95
C LYS A 95 -6.91 10.17 -9.12
N GLU A 96 -7.72 9.19 -8.73
CA GLU A 96 -8.91 9.46 -7.91
C GLU A 96 -8.58 9.96 -6.51
N GLN A 97 -7.51 9.44 -5.88
CA GLN A 97 -6.99 9.94 -4.61
C GLN A 97 -6.57 11.41 -4.72
N LEU A 98 -5.79 11.77 -5.76
CA LEU A 98 -5.34 13.13 -5.98
C LEU A 98 -6.48 14.08 -6.39
N ARG A 99 -7.44 13.57 -7.16
CA ARG A 99 -8.69 14.30 -7.49
C ARG A 99 -9.50 14.60 -6.24
N LEU A 100 -9.53 13.68 -5.27
CA LEU A 100 -10.19 13.91 -3.98
C LEU A 100 -9.41 14.94 -3.15
N ALA A 101 -8.07 14.83 -3.10
CA ALA A 101 -7.21 15.79 -2.42
C ALA A 101 -7.44 17.23 -2.95
N GLY A 102 -7.56 17.41 -4.27
CA GLY A 102 -7.86 18.70 -4.87
C GLY A 102 -9.27 19.26 -4.58
N LYS A 103 -10.20 18.42 -4.11
CA LYS A 103 -11.57 18.84 -3.72
C LYS A 103 -11.67 19.22 -2.26
N ILE A 104 -10.83 18.67 -1.39
CA ILE A 104 -10.94 18.85 0.06
C ILE A 104 -10.12 20.08 0.47
N LYS A 105 -10.78 21.09 1.03
CA LYS A 105 -10.13 22.34 1.49
C LYS A 105 -9.01 22.12 2.51
N CYS A 106 -9.16 21.13 3.39
CA CYS A 106 -8.20 20.84 4.46
C CYS A 106 -6.99 20.02 4.01
N VAL A 107 -6.87 19.67 2.72
CA VAL A 107 -5.81 18.79 2.21
C VAL A 107 -4.93 19.57 1.23
N ASP A 108 -3.63 19.61 1.51
CA ASP A 108 -2.65 20.09 0.54
C ASP A 108 -2.34 19.00 -0.48
N SER A 109 -2.94 19.14 -1.68
CA SER A 109 -2.73 18.19 -2.78
C SER A 109 -1.26 18.07 -3.21
N LYS A 110 -0.44 19.11 -3.03
CA LYS A 110 0.98 19.11 -3.38
C LYS A 110 1.78 18.23 -2.42
N ASP A 111 1.57 18.39 -1.11
CA ASP A 111 2.20 17.55 -0.08
C ASP A 111 1.78 16.08 -0.24
N VAL A 112 0.51 15.80 -0.54
CA VAL A 112 0.04 14.42 -0.78
C VAL A 112 0.75 13.80 -1.99
N ALA A 113 0.86 14.52 -3.11
CA ALA A 113 1.58 14.05 -4.29
C ALA A 113 3.07 13.82 -4.00
N GLU A 114 3.70 14.73 -3.26
CA GLU A 114 5.12 14.62 -2.87
C GLU A 114 5.38 13.40 -1.99
N ARG A 115 4.55 13.19 -0.95
CA ARG A 115 4.65 12.02 -0.07
C ARG A 115 4.41 10.71 -0.81
N LEU A 116 3.43 10.68 -1.71
CA LEU A 116 3.17 9.51 -2.55
C LEU A 116 4.42 9.12 -3.35
N LEU A 117 5.07 10.10 -3.99
CA LEU A 117 6.28 9.84 -4.76
C LEU A 117 7.44 9.39 -3.88
N LYS A 118 7.70 10.10 -2.77
CA LYS A 118 8.85 9.83 -1.89
C LYS A 118 8.75 8.49 -1.16
N HIS A 119 7.57 8.11 -0.68
CA HIS A 119 7.41 6.95 0.19
C HIS A 119 6.94 5.69 -0.53
N HIS A 120 6.34 5.81 -1.71
CA HIS A 120 5.85 4.65 -2.46
C HIS A 120 6.55 4.50 -3.81
N PHE A 121 6.41 5.48 -4.71
CA PHE A 121 6.84 5.27 -6.10
C PHE A 121 8.36 5.20 -6.27
N ILE A 122 9.10 6.12 -5.65
CA ILE A 122 10.57 6.15 -5.76
C ILE A 122 11.20 4.91 -5.10
N PRO A 123 10.82 4.51 -3.88
CA PRO A 123 11.28 3.26 -3.29
C PRO A 123 10.98 2.03 -4.15
N ASP A 124 9.76 1.94 -4.72
CA ASP A 124 9.38 0.83 -5.59
C ASP A 124 10.21 0.80 -6.88
N LEU A 125 10.37 1.94 -7.56
CA LEU A 125 11.17 2.05 -8.78
C LEU A 125 12.65 1.72 -8.53
N ALA A 126 13.24 2.27 -7.47
CA ALA A 126 14.62 2.01 -7.10
C ALA A 126 14.83 0.54 -6.67
N GLY A 127 13.88 -0.02 -5.91
CA GLY A 127 13.87 -1.42 -5.51
C GLY A 127 13.78 -2.36 -6.70
N ASN A 128 12.87 -2.09 -7.64
CA ASN A 128 12.72 -2.86 -8.87
C ASN A 128 13.96 -2.77 -9.77
N LEU A 129 14.57 -1.58 -9.89
CA LEU A 129 15.81 -1.39 -10.65
C LEU A 129 16.97 -2.20 -10.04
N ARG A 130 17.15 -2.14 -8.72
CA ARG A 130 18.16 -2.94 -8.00
C ARG A 130 17.90 -4.44 -8.13
N ALA A 131 16.64 -4.86 -8.02
CA ALA A 131 16.26 -6.26 -8.18
C ALA A 131 16.55 -6.74 -9.60
N TYR A 132 16.25 -5.93 -10.62
CA TYR A 132 16.51 -6.25 -12.02
C TYR A 132 18.02 -6.40 -12.33
N SER A 133 18.87 -5.54 -11.76
CA SER A 133 20.32 -5.61 -11.98
C SER A 133 21.02 -6.77 -11.26
N THR A 134 20.42 -7.27 -10.17
CA THR A 134 20.99 -8.34 -9.33
C THR A 134 20.25 -9.68 -9.43
N GLN A 135 19.27 -9.77 -10.33
CA GLN A 135 18.38 -10.93 -10.41
C GLN A 135 19.07 -12.25 -10.78
N THR A 136 18.42 -13.33 -10.38
CA THR A 136 18.77 -14.69 -10.82
C THR A 136 17.97 -15.06 -12.08
N VAL A 137 18.46 -16.04 -12.84
CA VAL A 137 17.72 -16.61 -13.98
C VAL A 137 17.12 -17.95 -13.60
N ARG A 138 15.90 -18.23 -14.06
CA ARG A 138 15.18 -19.48 -13.78
C ARG A 138 14.92 -20.24 -15.07
N CYS A 139 15.04 -21.57 -15.05
CA CYS A 139 14.57 -22.39 -16.16
C CYS A 139 13.04 -22.51 -16.16
N SER A 140 12.40 -22.24 -17.30
CA SER A 140 10.95 -22.35 -17.45
C SER A 140 10.41 -23.77 -17.32
N LYS A 141 11.20 -24.78 -17.70
CA LYS A 141 10.79 -26.21 -17.67
C LYS A 141 10.97 -26.86 -16.30
N CYS A 142 12.17 -26.77 -15.71
CA CYS A 142 12.50 -27.50 -14.47
C CYS A 142 12.59 -26.62 -13.22
N GLY A 143 12.47 -25.30 -13.36
CA GLY A 143 12.50 -24.35 -12.24
C GLY A 143 13.87 -24.12 -11.60
N MET A 144 14.94 -24.75 -12.09
CA MET A 144 16.30 -24.54 -11.57
C MET A 144 16.71 -23.07 -11.69
N LYS A 145 17.33 -22.52 -10.64
CA LYS A 145 17.77 -21.13 -10.55
C LYS A 145 19.28 -21.05 -10.70
N TYR A 146 19.76 -20.05 -11.44
CA TYR A 146 21.18 -19.76 -11.60
C TYR A 146 21.46 -18.30 -11.27
N ARG A 147 22.54 -18.03 -10.55
CA ARG A 147 23.01 -16.66 -10.28
C ARG A 147 23.48 -15.94 -11.54
N ARG A 148 24.05 -16.68 -12.50
CA ARG A 148 24.50 -16.18 -13.80
C ARG A 148 24.03 -17.14 -14.89
N ILE A 149 23.86 -16.62 -16.11
CA ILE A 149 23.51 -17.43 -17.27
C ILE A 149 24.68 -18.39 -17.56
N PRO A 150 24.45 -19.71 -17.65
CA PRO A 150 25.47 -20.67 -18.05
C PRO A 150 26.04 -20.32 -19.44
N LEU A 151 27.33 -20.58 -19.67
CA LEU A 151 27.99 -20.29 -20.95
C LEU A 151 27.37 -21.00 -22.16
N LYS A 152 26.61 -22.07 -21.95
CA LYS A 152 25.84 -22.76 -23.00
C LYS A 152 24.54 -22.04 -23.38
N GLY A 153 24.11 -21.04 -22.61
CA GLY A 153 22.87 -20.28 -22.82
C GLY A 153 21.57 -21.03 -22.49
N VAL A 154 21.66 -22.31 -22.14
CA VAL A 154 20.53 -23.20 -21.81
C VAL A 154 20.67 -23.77 -20.40
N CYS A 155 19.56 -24.26 -19.85
CA CYS A 155 19.59 -24.95 -18.57
C CYS A 155 20.51 -26.19 -18.63
N VAL A 156 21.44 -26.28 -17.67
CA VAL A 156 22.41 -27.39 -17.57
C VAL A 156 21.72 -28.73 -17.31
N LYS A 157 20.56 -28.74 -16.62
CA LYS A 157 19.83 -29.95 -16.24
C LYS A 157 18.91 -30.50 -17.33
N CYS A 158 18.16 -29.63 -18.02
CA CYS A 158 17.08 -30.06 -18.92
C CYS A 158 17.12 -29.42 -20.31
N GLN A 159 18.18 -28.64 -20.61
CA GLN A 159 18.33 -27.88 -21.86
C GLN A 159 17.16 -26.93 -22.17
N GLY A 160 16.31 -26.63 -21.18
CA GLY A 160 15.21 -25.69 -21.31
C GLY A 160 15.67 -24.23 -21.28
N ASN A 161 14.78 -23.35 -21.74
CA ASN A 161 15.02 -21.91 -21.80
C ASN A 161 15.15 -21.30 -20.40
N LEU A 162 16.00 -20.28 -20.30
CA LEU A 162 16.20 -19.49 -19.11
C LEU A 162 15.44 -18.17 -19.25
N ILE A 163 14.70 -17.81 -18.22
CA ILE A 163 13.92 -16.57 -18.14
C ILE A 163 14.41 -15.74 -16.95
N LEU A 164 14.28 -14.42 -17.09
CA LEU A 164 14.51 -13.45 -16.02
C LEU A 164 13.41 -13.60 -14.95
N THR A 165 13.75 -13.39 -13.68
CA THR A 165 12.77 -13.41 -12.58
C THR A 165 12.06 -12.07 -12.41
N VAL A 166 12.70 -10.98 -12.83
CA VAL A 166 12.16 -9.63 -12.83
C VAL A 166 12.14 -9.14 -14.27
N HIS A 167 10.95 -8.84 -14.79
CA HIS A 167 10.77 -8.32 -16.14
C HIS A 167 10.99 -6.81 -16.20
N GLU A 168 11.49 -6.33 -17.33
CA GLU A 168 11.67 -4.90 -17.63
C GLU A 168 10.39 -4.10 -17.38
N GLY A 169 9.23 -4.62 -17.81
CA GLY A 169 7.94 -3.95 -17.65
C GLY A 169 7.58 -3.63 -16.20
N ASN A 170 8.13 -4.37 -15.23
CA ASN A 170 7.92 -4.08 -13.80
C ASN A 170 8.76 -2.88 -13.32
N VAL A 171 9.90 -2.62 -13.95
CA VAL A 171 10.80 -1.51 -13.62
C VAL A 171 10.34 -0.22 -14.29
N ASN A 172 9.84 -0.30 -15.53
CA ASN A 172 9.23 0.82 -16.25
C ASN A 172 7.85 1.20 -15.69
N LYS A 173 7.23 0.30 -14.92
CA LYS A 173 5.92 0.55 -14.30
C LYS A 173 6.01 1.76 -13.38
N TYR A 174 5.21 2.78 -13.67
CA TYR A 174 5.08 4.03 -12.92
C TYR A 174 6.14 5.13 -13.16
N LEU A 175 7.16 4.90 -13.98
CA LEU A 175 8.16 5.94 -14.27
C LEU A 175 7.52 7.17 -14.94
N GLU A 176 6.74 6.94 -16.01
CA GLU A 176 6.01 7.99 -16.72
C GLU A 176 5.01 8.72 -15.80
N ALA A 177 4.32 7.95 -14.96
CA ALA A 177 3.37 8.48 -13.99
C ALA A 177 4.05 9.39 -12.97
N ALA A 178 5.21 8.98 -12.44
CA ALA A 178 5.99 9.76 -11.49
C ALA A 178 6.45 11.10 -12.12
N PHE A 179 6.88 11.08 -13.38
CA PHE A 179 7.19 12.32 -14.11
C PHE A 179 5.99 13.22 -14.35
N LYS A 180 4.84 12.64 -14.69
CA LYS A 180 3.61 13.42 -14.87
C LYS A 180 3.21 14.12 -13.56
N LEU A 181 3.25 13.41 -12.44
CA LEU A 181 2.90 13.95 -11.13
C LEU A 181 3.86 15.06 -10.66
N THR A 182 5.17 14.89 -10.90
CA THR A 182 6.14 15.95 -10.56
C THR A 182 5.90 17.24 -11.33
N LYS A 183 5.48 17.15 -12.60
CA LYS A 183 5.14 18.32 -13.42
C LYS A 183 3.80 18.94 -13.03
N GLU A 184 2.75 18.12 -12.90
CA GLU A 184 1.38 18.56 -12.64
C GLU A 184 1.24 19.28 -11.29
N TYR A 185 1.99 18.84 -10.27
CA TYR A 185 1.97 19.43 -8.93
C TYR A 185 3.18 20.34 -8.65
N GLU A 186 4.00 20.63 -9.67
CA GLU A 186 5.20 21.48 -9.56
C GLU A 186 6.07 21.14 -8.33
N LEU A 187 6.37 19.85 -8.19
CA LEU A 187 7.07 19.32 -7.03
C LEU A 187 8.55 19.73 -7.01
N GLY A 188 9.15 19.71 -5.82
CA GLY A 188 10.53 20.17 -5.60
C GLY A 188 11.55 19.51 -6.53
N THR A 189 12.59 20.26 -6.88
CA THR A 189 13.64 19.86 -7.82
C THR A 189 14.31 18.54 -7.45
N PHE A 190 14.48 18.26 -6.16
CA PHE A 190 15.07 17.03 -5.64
C PHE A 190 14.30 15.77 -6.04
N VAL A 191 12.96 15.77 -5.92
CA VAL A 191 12.12 14.62 -6.27
C VAL A 191 12.20 14.34 -7.77
N GLY A 192 12.16 15.40 -8.58
CA GLY A 192 12.34 15.29 -10.03
C GLY A 192 13.72 14.75 -10.41
N GLN A 193 14.78 15.18 -9.73
CA GLN A 193 16.14 14.68 -9.96
C GLN A 193 16.29 13.20 -9.60
N GLN A 194 15.67 12.74 -8.50
CA GLN A 194 15.71 11.32 -8.12
C GLN A 194 15.08 10.43 -9.18
N ILE A 195 13.91 10.80 -9.70
CA ILE A 195 13.23 10.04 -10.76
C ILE A 195 14.09 10.02 -12.04
N ARG A 196 14.72 11.15 -12.41
CA ARG A 196 15.66 11.22 -13.56
C ARG A 196 16.89 10.34 -13.36
N LEU A 197 17.42 10.22 -12.16
CA LEU A 197 18.55 9.33 -11.89
C LEU A 197 18.17 7.86 -12.08
N ILE A 198 16.96 7.48 -11.64
CA ILE A 198 16.42 6.13 -11.84
C ILE A 198 16.21 5.85 -13.34
N GLU A 199 15.60 6.79 -14.07
CA GLU A 199 15.39 6.71 -15.52
C GLU A 199 16.73 6.51 -16.27
N LYS A 200 17.76 7.31 -15.94
CA LYS A 200 19.09 7.14 -16.53
C LYS A 200 19.70 5.78 -16.20
N GLY A 201 19.54 5.30 -14.96
CA GLY A 201 19.98 3.97 -14.57
C GLY A 201 19.30 2.87 -15.37
N LEU A 202 18.01 3.03 -15.66
CA LEU A 202 17.25 2.09 -16.46
C LEU A 202 17.70 2.07 -17.92
N HIS A 203 17.84 3.23 -18.56
CA HIS A 203 18.33 3.34 -19.95
C HIS A 203 19.77 2.83 -20.13
N SER A 204 20.59 2.90 -19.08
CA SER A 204 21.95 2.34 -19.09
C SER A 204 21.93 0.81 -19.05
N LEU A 205 21.01 0.22 -18.28
CA LEU A 205 20.90 -1.24 -18.12
C LEU A 205 20.11 -1.90 -19.24
N ILE A 206 19.21 -1.17 -19.87
CA ILE A 206 18.31 -1.67 -20.91
C ILE A 206 18.49 -0.81 -22.15
N PRO A 207 19.17 -1.32 -23.20
CA PRO A 207 19.30 -0.58 -24.44
C PRO A 207 17.91 -0.34 -25.04
N VAL A 208 17.59 0.93 -25.28
CA VAL A 208 16.34 1.33 -25.93
C VAL A 208 16.38 0.80 -27.37
N ASN A 209 15.68 -0.29 -27.65
CA ASN A 209 15.46 -0.73 -29.02
C ASN A 209 14.46 0.24 -29.68
N ASN A 210 14.97 1.21 -30.44
CA ASN A 210 14.18 2.18 -31.21
C ASN A 210 13.43 1.56 -32.42
N ASN A 211 13.01 0.29 -32.35
CA ASN A 211 12.20 -0.36 -33.38
C ASN A 211 10.77 -0.61 -32.85
N ILE A 212 10.00 0.47 -32.73
CA ILE A 212 8.61 0.44 -32.25
C ILE A 212 7.64 -0.15 -33.30
N ASN A 213 8.07 -0.51 -34.52
CA ASN A 213 7.16 -0.95 -35.58
C ASN A 213 7.22 -2.42 -36.03
N GLU A 214 7.91 -3.34 -35.34
CA GLU A 214 7.92 -4.77 -35.74
C GLU A 214 7.60 -5.81 -34.64
N ASP A 215 7.34 -5.38 -33.40
CA ASP A 215 7.33 -6.31 -32.25
C ASP A 215 5.94 -6.63 -31.67
N LYS A 216 4.87 -6.65 -32.48
CA LYS A 216 3.57 -7.19 -32.03
C LYS A 216 3.52 -8.73 -31.92
N ASP A 217 4.56 -9.44 -32.36
CA ASP A 217 4.66 -10.92 -32.28
C ASP A 217 5.84 -11.45 -31.44
N ARG A 218 6.53 -10.59 -30.67
CA ARG A 218 7.80 -10.94 -29.98
C ARG A 218 7.68 -11.13 -28.46
N ASP A 219 6.50 -11.44 -27.95
CA ASP A 219 6.28 -11.92 -26.56
C ASP A 219 6.88 -13.32 -26.27
N LYS A 220 7.71 -13.85 -27.17
CA LYS A 220 8.53 -15.07 -27.01
C LYS A 220 10.01 -14.86 -27.33
N LYS A 221 10.58 -13.68 -27.07
CA LYS A 221 12.02 -13.46 -27.33
C LYS A 221 12.91 -14.22 -26.35
N ASN A 222 13.33 -15.40 -26.80
CA ASN A 222 14.44 -16.19 -26.27
C ASN A 222 15.71 -15.33 -26.23
N MET A 223 16.39 -15.28 -25.08
CA MET A 223 17.67 -14.60 -24.97
C MET A 223 18.78 -15.58 -25.38
N SER A 224 19.32 -15.44 -26.60
CA SER A 224 20.54 -16.15 -27.02
C SER A 224 21.76 -15.34 -26.58
N LEU A 225 22.86 -16.02 -26.26
CA LEU A 225 24.15 -15.42 -25.87
C LEU A 225 24.62 -14.28 -26.79
N LYS A 226 24.21 -14.26 -28.07
CA LYS A 226 24.57 -13.21 -29.01
C LYS A 226 24.03 -11.83 -28.61
N SER A 227 22.85 -11.73 -27.99
CA SER A 227 22.27 -10.41 -27.65
C SER A 227 22.94 -9.73 -26.46
N PHE A 228 23.71 -10.47 -25.66
CA PHE A 228 24.40 -9.94 -24.46
C PHE A 228 25.85 -9.55 -24.74
N MET A 229 26.46 -10.07 -25.83
CA MET A 229 27.87 -9.82 -26.16
C MET A 229 28.09 -8.72 -27.20
N THR A 230 27.06 -8.29 -27.92
CA THR A 230 27.15 -7.18 -28.90
C THR A 230 27.01 -5.79 -28.28
N SER A 231 26.99 -5.67 -26.95
CA SER A 231 26.86 -4.41 -26.22
C SER A 231 28.14 -4.02 -25.46
N GLN A 232 29.30 -4.26 -26.06
CA GLN A 232 30.58 -3.65 -25.67
C GLN A 232 31.09 -2.75 -26.80
#